data_AF-A0A916M6T5-F1
#
_entry.id   AF-A0A916M6T5-F1
#
_cell.length_a   1.000
_cell.length_b   1.000
_cell.length_c   1.000
_cell.angle_alpha   90.00
_cell.angle_beta   90.00
_cell.angle_gamma   90.00
#
_symmetry.space_group_name_H-M   'P 1'
#
loop_
_entity.id
_entity.type
_entity.pdbx_description
1 polymer ?
#
loop_
_entity_poly.entity_id
_entity_poly.type
_entity_poly.pdbx_seq_one_letter_code
_entity_poly.pdbx_strand_id
1 'polypeptide(L)'
;MSTPLLSLAIWVPIIGALAVFAVGSERRTAARWLALNVALAGLAVTLPLLTNFDNAFVGFQFVEQLPWIPRFNIQYLLGVDGISVLFIVLNSFITIIVVLAGWEVIEEKTAQYMGAFLMMSGLMNGIFASLDAVLFYVFFEASLIPMYIIIGVWGGPNRVYAAFKFFLYTLLGSLLMLISLIYLFLESGGSFNLIDWYMLKLGMKPQILLFLAFLVAFAVKVPMWPVHTWLPDAHVEAPTGGSVVLAAIMLKLGAYGFLRFSMPIAPDASHTLAPLMIGLSLIAVIYIGFVALVQADMKKLIAYSSISHMGFVTLGFFIFNQLGVEGALVQMISHGFISAAMFLCV
;
A
#
# COMPACT_ATOMS: atom_id res chain seq x y z
N MET A 1 0.33 -25.78 17.52
CA MET A 1 0.31 -25.12 16.20
C MET A 1 -0.23 -23.72 16.42
N SER A 2 0.58 -22.69 16.19
CA SER A 2 0.09 -21.31 16.19
C SER A 2 -0.95 -21.16 15.08
N THR A 3 -2.06 -20.47 15.36
CA THR A 3 -3.06 -20.15 14.34
C THR A 3 -2.41 -19.24 13.29
N PRO A 4 -2.55 -19.54 11.98
CA PRO A 4 -1.90 -18.77 10.91
C PRO A 4 -2.66 -17.46 10.65
N LEU A 5 -2.53 -16.51 11.57
CA LEU A 5 -3.26 -15.25 11.59
C LEU A 5 -3.00 -14.37 10.37
N LEU A 6 -1.75 -14.30 9.89
CA LEU A 6 -1.40 -13.49 8.72
C LEU A 6 -1.95 -14.11 7.44
N SER A 7 -1.83 -15.43 7.29
CA SER A 7 -2.51 -16.14 6.19
C SER A 7 -4.02 -15.89 6.22
N LEU A 8 -4.66 -15.97 7.38
CA LEU A 8 -6.09 -15.69 7.50
C LEU A 8 -6.41 -14.23 7.13
N ALA A 9 -5.62 -13.26 7.57
CA ALA A 9 -5.81 -11.85 7.25
C ALA A 9 -5.72 -11.56 5.73
N ILE A 10 -4.91 -12.35 5.01
CA ILE A 10 -4.78 -12.26 3.55
C ILE A 10 -5.91 -13.00 2.84
N TRP A 11 -6.15 -14.26 3.21
CA TRP A 11 -6.97 -15.16 2.41
C TRP A 11 -8.47 -15.12 2.74
N VAL A 12 -8.88 -14.75 3.96
CA VAL A 12 -10.31 -14.57 4.28
C VAL A 12 -10.98 -13.57 3.34
N PRO A 13 -10.46 -12.34 3.14
CA PRO A 13 -11.09 -11.41 2.22
C PRO A 13 -10.94 -11.84 0.74
N ILE A 14 -9.85 -12.51 0.34
CA ILE A 14 -9.68 -13.02 -1.04
C ILE A 14 -10.69 -14.14 -1.36
N ILE A 15 -10.81 -15.15 -0.49
CA ILE A 15 -11.75 -16.25 -0.67
C ILE A 15 -13.19 -15.73 -0.59
N GLY A 16 -13.46 -14.81 0.34
CA GLY A 16 -14.74 -14.14 0.44
C GLY A 16 -15.07 -13.31 -0.80
N ALA A 17 -14.09 -12.67 -1.45
CA ALA A 17 -14.27 -12.00 -2.73
C ALA A 17 -14.73 -12.97 -3.83
N LEU A 18 -14.11 -14.15 -3.92
CA LEU A 18 -14.51 -15.19 -4.88
C LEU A 18 -15.96 -15.66 -4.63
N ALA A 19 -16.34 -15.82 -3.36
CA ALA A 19 -17.72 -16.15 -3.00
C ALA A 19 -18.70 -15.04 -3.42
N VAL A 20 -18.35 -13.77 -3.21
CA VAL A 20 -19.15 -12.62 -3.65
C VAL A 20 -19.27 -12.59 -5.17
N PHE A 21 -18.19 -12.86 -5.92
CA PHE A 21 -18.25 -12.97 -7.38
C PHE A 21 -19.20 -14.09 -7.84
N ALA A 22 -19.18 -15.24 -7.17
CA ALA A 22 -20.02 -16.38 -7.49
C ALA A 22 -21.52 -16.14 -7.21
N VAL A 23 -21.87 -15.33 -6.21
CA VAL A 23 -23.27 -14.92 -5.95
C VAL A 23 -23.85 -14.13 -7.13
N GLY A 24 -23.01 -13.36 -7.82
CA GLY A 24 -23.39 -12.56 -8.97
C GLY A 24 -24.22 -11.32 -8.62
N SER A 25 -24.35 -10.42 -9.59
CA SER A 25 -25.01 -9.11 -9.38
C SER A 25 -26.54 -9.17 -9.47
N GLU A 26 -27.11 -10.29 -9.92
CA GLU A 26 -28.58 -10.50 -9.93
C GLU A 26 -29.14 -10.55 -8.50
N ARG A 27 -28.35 -10.99 -7.51
CA ARG A 27 -28.71 -11.07 -6.10
C ARG A 27 -28.04 -9.95 -5.30
N ARG A 28 -28.27 -8.68 -5.72
CA ARG A 28 -27.61 -7.46 -5.17
C ARG A 28 -27.59 -7.43 -3.63
N THR A 29 -28.73 -7.68 -2.98
CA THR A 29 -28.84 -7.69 -1.51
C THR A 29 -28.00 -8.79 -0.86
N ALA A 30 -27.99 -9.99 -1.43
CA ALA A 30 -27.18 -11.10 -0.91
C ALA A 30 -25.67 -10.82 -1.07
N ALA A 31 -25.24 -10.30 -2.23
CA ALA A 31 -23.85 -9.93 -2.47
C ALA A 31 -23.36 -8.86 -1.48
N ARG A 32 -24.20 -7.86 -1.19
CA ARG A 32 -23.93 -6.79 -0.21
C ARG A 32 -23.72 -7.31 1.21
N TRP A 33 -24.67 -8.09 1.71
CA TRP A 33 -24.58 -8.68 3.04
C TRP A 33 -23.42 -9.66 3.14
N LEU A 34 -23.19 -10.48 2.12
CA LEU A 34 -22.03 -11.38 2.09
C LEU A 34 -20.73 -10.59 2.15
N ALA A 35 -20.58 -9.55 1.33
CA ALA A 35 -19.38 -8.73 1.33
C ALA A 35 -19.13 -8.04 2.68
N LEU A 36 -20.19 -7.52 3.32
CA LEU A 36 -20.08 -6.91 4.64
C LEU A 36 -19.66 -7.92 5.71
N ASN A 37 -20.25 -9.12 5.71
CA ASN A 37 -19.87 -10.18 6.64
C ASN A 37 -18.40 -10.62 6.43
N VAL A 38 -17.95 -10.73 5.17
CA VAL A 38 -16.54 -11.02 4.86
C VAL A 38 -15.62 -9.90 5.34
N ALA A 39 -15.98 -8.63 5.14
CA ALA A 39 -15.18 -7.50 5.60
C ALA A 39 -15.06 -7.47 7.15
N LEU A 40 -16.18 -7.73 7.84
CA LEU A 40 -16.20 -7.87 9.31
C LEU A 40 -15.35 -9.05 9.79
N ALA A 41 -15.45 -10.20 9.13
CA ALA A 41 -14.60 -11.36 9.43
C ALA A 41 -13.12 -11.06 9.17
N GLY A 42 -12.80 -10.35 8.09
CA GLY A 42 -11.45 -9.88 7.78
C GLY A 42 -10.88 -8.99 8.89
N LEU A 43 -11.64 -8.00 9.37
CA LEU A 43 -11.24 -7.18 10.51
C LEU A 43 -11.08 -8.03 11.78
N ALA A 44 -12.05 -8.90 12.09
CA ALA A 44 -12.01 -9.73 13.29
C ALA A 44 -10.75 -10.61 13.37
N VAL A 45 -10.29 -11.15 12.23
CA VAL A 45 -9.06 -11.94 12.12
C VAL A 45 -7.80 -11.10 12.39
N THR A 46 -7.84 -9.79 12.13
CA THR A 46 -6.71 -8.90 12.41
C THR A 46 -6.66 -8.38 13.84
N LEU A 47 -7.75 -8.45 14.62
CA LEU A 47 -7.77 -7.95 16.01
C LEU A 47 -6.75 -8.64 16.94
N PRO A 48 -6.52 -9.97 16.85
CA PRO A 48 -5.46 -10.63 17.62
C PRO A 48 -4.06 -10.07 17.37
N LEU A 49 -3.82 -9.46 16.19
CA LEU A 49 -2.54 -8.81 15.88
C LEU A 49 -2.32 -7.54 16.74
N LEU A 50 -3.35 -6.98 17.37
CA LEU A 50 -3.22 -5.89 18.34
C LEU A 50 -3.18 -6.39 19.77
N THR A 51 -4.08 -7.32 20.13
CA THR A 51 -4.21 -7.75 21.53
C THR A 51 -3.07 -8.65 22.00
N ASN A 52 -2.47 -9.41 21.07
CA ASN A 52 -1.42 -10.38 21.38
C ASN A 52 -0.03 -9.91 20.91
N PHE A 53 0.10 -8.66 20.46
CA PHE A 53 1.38 -8.11 20.03
C PHE A 53 2.25 -7.75 21.22
N ASP A 54 3.47 -8.27 21.26
CA ASP A 54 4.42 -7.94 22.30
C ASP A 54 5.22 -6.68 21.93
N ASN A 55 4.91 -5.55 22.55
CA ASN A 55 5.60 -4.29 22.29
C ASN A 55 7.07 -4.30 22.77
N ALA A 56 7.47 -5.23 23.65
CA ALA A 56 8.84 -5.34 24.13
C ALA A 56 9.73 -6.20 23.21
N PHE A 57 9.14 -7.01 22.34
CA PHE A 57 9.89 -7.89 21.45
C PHE A 57 10.46 -7.13 20.24
N VAL A 58 11.76 -7.27 20.03
CA VAL A 58 12.48 -6.69 18.88
C VAL A 58 12.55 -7.71 17.76
N GLY A 59 11.82 -7.45 16.67
CA GLY A 59 11.82 -8.28 15.46
C GLY A 59 10.41 -8.54 14.92
N PHE A 60 10.31 -9.51 14.01
CA PHE A 60 9.03 -9.90 13.42
C PHE A 60 8.29 -10.91 14.30
N GLN A 61 6.99 -10.65 14.48
CA GLN A 61 6.06 -11.49 15.21
C GLN A 61 5.07 -12.14 14.24
N PHE A 62 4.35 -13.16 14.74
CA PHE A 62 3.38 -13.93 13.95
C PHE A 62 4.00 -14.52 12.67
N VAL A 63 5.26 -14.96 12.75
CA VAL A 63 6.01 -15.44 11.58
C VAL A 63 5.40 -16.74 11.07
N GLU A 64 5.07 -16.76 9.78
CA GLU A 64 4.59 -17.94 9.06
C GLU A 64 5.54 -18.19 7.89
N GLN A 65 6.12 -19.38 7.83
CA GLN A 65 7.15 -19.70 6.84
C GLN A 65 6.86 -21.04 6.19
N LEU A 66 6.66 -21.03 4.88
CA LEU A 66 6.52 -22.23 4.05
C LEU A 66 7.33 -22.09 2.75
N PRO A 67 7.88 -23.18 2.20
CA PRO A 67 8.49 -23.14 0.88
C PRO A 67 7.41 -22.87 -0.18
N TRP A 68 7.63 -21.87 -1.05
CA TRP A 68 6.70 -21.55 -2.13
C TRP A 68 7.23 -21.97 -3.50
N ILE A 69 8.42 -21.50 -3.90
CA ILE A 69 9.10 -21.93 -5.14
C ILE A 69 10.55 -22.33 -4.79
N PRO A 70 10.78 -23.59 -4.37
CA PRO A 70 12.08 -24.04 -3.86
C PRO A 70 13.25 -23.84 -4.82
N ARG A 71 13.01 -23.97 -6.13
CA ARG A 71 14.05 -23.82 -7.17
C ARG A 71 14.75 -22.45 -7.14
N PHE A 72 14.04 -21.41 -6.70
CA PHE A 72 14.55 -20.05 -6.62
C PHE A 72 14.64 -19.55 -5.17
N ASN A 73 14.56 -20.45 -4.18
CA ASN A 73 14.51 -20.11 -2.75
C ASN A 73 13.43 -19.09 -2.37
N ILE A 74 12.33 -19.02 -3.13
CA ILE A 74 11.22 -18.12 -2.83
C ILE A 74 10.34 -18.79 -1.76
N GLN A 75 10.05 -18.04 -0.70
CA GLN A 75 9.30 -18.51 0.45
C GLN A 75 7.97 -17.79 0.59
N TYR A 76 6.94 -18.50 1.06
CA TYR A 76 5.79 -17.88 1.68
C TYR A 76 6.19 -17.51 3.10
N LEU A 77 6.94 -16.42 3.23
CA LEU A 77 7.45 -15.89 4.49
C LEU A 77 6.67 -14.63 4.84
N LEU A 78 5.83 -14.75 5.87
CA LEU A 78 5.08 -13.65 6.45
C LEU A 78 5.60 -13.34 7.84
N GLY A 79 5.46 -12.08 8.25
CA GLY A 79 5.71 -11.63 9.61
C GLY A 79 5.47 -10.13 9.72
N VAL A 80 5.09 -9.68 10.91
CA VAL A 80 4.70 -8.29 11.16
C VAL A 80 5.51 -7.69 12.30
N ASP A 81 5.77 -6.40 12.19
CA ASP A 81 6.30 -5.53 13.24
C ASP A 81 5.24 -4.49 13.62
N GLY A 82 5.59 -3.57 14.54
CA GLY A 82 4.67 -2.53 14.99
C GLY A 82 4.14 -1.63 13.87
N ILE A 83 4.91 -1.44 12.80
CA ILE A 83 4.49 -0.65 11.64
C ILE A 83 3.45 -1.42 10.82
N SER A 84 3.74 -2.69 10.52
CA SER A 84 2.90 -3.53 9.66
C SER A 84 1.53 -3.82 10.28
N VAL A 85 1.48 -4.06 11.60
CA VAL A 85 0.22 -4.31 12.32
C VAL A 85 -0.76 -3.14 12.17
N LEU A 86 -0.28 -1.90 12.33
CA LEU A 86 -1.12 -0.71 12.23
C LEU A 86 -1.79 -0.60 10.85
N PHE A 87 -1.05 -0.89 9.78
CA PHE A 87 -1.59 -0.79 8.42
C PHE A 87 -2.51 -1.95 8.03
N ILE A 88 -2.26 -3.17 8.51
CA ILE A 88 -3.15 -4.32 8.28
C ILE A 88 -4.52 -4.07 8.92
N VAL A 89 -4.54 -3.56 10.15
CA VAL A 89 -5.79 -3.24 10.85
C VAL A 89 -6.49 -2.05 10.20
N LEU A 90 -5.75 -0.99 9.86
CA LEU A 90 -6.31 0.18 9.15
C LEU A 90 -6.96 -0.25 7.82
N ASN A 91 -6.28 -1.07 7.02
CA ASN A 91 -6.80 -1.58 5.75
C ASN A 91 -8.09 -2.39 5.95
N SER A 92 -8.11 -3.29 6.93
CA SER A 92 -9.29 -4.12 7.22
C SER A 92 -10.47 -3.28 7.71
N PHE A 93 -10.21 -2.24 8.51
CA PHE A 93 -11.22 -1.28 8.96
C PHE A 93 -11.78 -0.46 7.78
N ILE A 94 -10.91 0.13 6.96
CA ILE A 94 -11.32 0.93 5.79
C ILE A 94 -12.12 0.10 4.79
N THR A 95 -11.81 -1.20 4.65
CA THR A 95 -12.56 -2.11 3.77
C THR A 95 -14.04 -2.19 4.17
N ILE A 96 -14.36 -2.20 5.47
CA ILE A 96 -15.75 -2.18 5.95
C ILE A 96 -16.45 -0.90 5.52
N ILE A 97 -15.80 0.25 5.72
CA ILE A 97 -16.35 1.56 5.36
C ILE A 97 -16.62 1.65 3.87
N VAL A 98 -15.71 1.14 3.04
CA VAL A 98 -15.85 1.15 1.57
C VAL A 98 -16.97 0.23 1.11
N VAL A 99 -17.10 -0.95 1.71
CA VAL A 99 -18.23 -1.86 1.43
C VAL A 99 -19.54 -1.19 1.80
N LEU A 100 -19.64 -0.55 2.97
CA LEU A 100 -20.86 0.16 3.39
C LEU A 100 -21.19 1.33 2.46
N ALA A 101 -20.22 2.18 2.12
CA ALA A 101 -20.42 3.30 1.20
C ALA A 101 -20.87 2.82 -0.20
N GLY A 102 -20.37 1.68 -0.66
CA GLY A 102 -20.79 1.09 -1.93
C GLY A 102 -22.25 0.60 -1.95
N TRP A 103 -22.92 0.47 -0.80
CA TRP A 103 -24.35 0.10 -0.78
C TRP A 103 -25.26 1.20 -1.29
N GLU A 104 -24.85 2.45 -1.17
CA GLU A 104 -25.64 3.58 -1.67
C GLU A 104 -25.25 3.91 -3.12
N VAL A 105 -23.94 4.00 -3.38
CA VAL A 105 -23.43 4.56 -4.64
C VAL A 105 -23.45 3.57 -5.82
N ILE A 106 -23.37 2.25 -5.56
CA ILE A 106 -23.15 1.26 -6.62
C ILE A 106 -24.42 0.47 -6.95
N GLU A 107 -24.89 0.67 -8.17
CA GLU A 107 -26.11 0.07 -8.74
C GLU A 107 -25.84 -1.05 -9.72
N GLU A 108 -24.80 -0.91 -10.53
CA GLU A 108 -24.42 -1.88 -11.53
C GLU A 108 -23.22 -2.71 -11.10
N LYS A 109 -23.22 -4.00 -11.47
CA LYS A 109 -22.12 -4.94 -11.21
C LYS A 109 -21.69 -4.95 -9.73
N THR A 110 -22.65 -4.83 -8.81
CA THR A 110 -22.39 -4.67 -7.37
C THR A 110 -21.54 -5.79 -6.79
N ALA A 111 -21.76 -7.05 -7.21
CA ALA A 111 -20.95 -8.17 -6.73
C ALA A 111 -19.49 -8.04 -7.17
N GLN A 112 -19.24 -7.64 -8.42
CA GLN A 112 -17.89 -7.41 -8.93
C GLN A 112 -17.20 -6.24 -8.22
N TYR A 113 -17.94 -5.16 -7.93
CA TYR A 113 -17.40 -4.02 -7.18
C TYR A 113 -16.97 -4.43 -5.77
N MET A 114 -17.88 -5.06 -5.01
CA MET A 114 -17.64 -5.45 -3.62
C MET A 114 -16.53 -6.50 -3.53
N GLY A 115 -16.56 -7.52 -4.39
CA GLY A 115 -15.52 -8.52 -4.42
C GLY A 115 -14.17 -7.94 -4.85
N ALA A 116 -14.11 -6.93 -5.73
CA ALA A 116 -12.85 -6.28 -6.07
C ALA A 116 -12.20 -5.58 -4.87
N PHE A 117 -12.97 -4.90 -4.02
CA PHE A 117 -12.45 -4.30 -2.78
C PHE A 117 -12.02 -5.34 -1.75
N LEU A 118 -12.73 -6.45 -1.61
CA LEU A 118 -12.32 -7.56 -0.74
C LEU A 118 -11.04 -8.23 -1.23
N MET A 119 -10.93 -8.49 -2.53
CA MET A 119 -9.71 -8.99 -3.16
C MET A 119 -8.54 -8.03 -2.90
N MET A 120 -8.76 -6.74 -3.13
CA MET A 120 -7.79 -5.69 -2.86
C MET A 120 -7.36 -5.68 -1.39
N SER A 121 -8.29 -5.78 -0.45
CA SER A 121 -8.02 -5.81 0.98
C SER A 121 -7.05 -6.93 1.37
N GLY A 122 -7.28 -8.15 0.88
CA GLY A 122 -6.37 -9.27 1.15
C GLY A 122 -5.00 -9.10 0.49
N LEU A 123 -4.94 -8.60 -0.74
CA LEU A 123 -3.68 -8.29 -1.41
C LEU A 123 -2.88 -7.23 -0.65
N MET A 124 -3.54 -6.18 -0.14
CA MET A 124 -2.90 -5.14 0.68
C MET A 124 -2.35 -5.70 1.99
N ASN A 125 -3.12 -6.55 2.68
CA ASN A 125 -2.62 -7.25 3.86
C ASN A 125 -1.39 -8.10 3.52
N GLY A 126 -1.38 -8.73 2.34
CA GLY A 126 -0.23 -9.48 1.83
C GLY A 126 1.03 -8.64 1.68
N ILE A 127 0.90 -7.40 1.18
CA ILE A 127 2.04 -6.47 1.06
C ILE A 127 2.65 -6.16 2.43
N PHE A 128 1.82 -5.78 3.41
CA PHE A 128 2.30 -5.41 4.74
C PHE A 128 2.81 -6.61 5.56
N ALA A 129 2.37 -7.83 5.25
CA ALA A 129 2.79 -9.03 5.96
C ALA A 129 4.03 -9.71 5.34
N SER A 130 4.39 -9.40 4.09
CA SER A 130 5.46 -10.12 3.38
C SER A 130 6.86 -9.76 3.87
N LEU A 131 7.66 -10.79 4.17
CA LEU A 131 9.10 -10.68 4.46
C LEU A 131 9.98 -11.33 3.39
N ASP A 132 9.39 -12.07 2.45
CA ASP A 132 10.04 -12.45 1.19
C ASP A 132 9.80 -11.36 0.14
N ALA A 133 10.85 -10.91 -0.52
CA ALA A 133 10.80 -9.79 -1.44
C ALA A 133 10.03 -10.09 -2.74
N VAL A 134 10.07 -11.33 -3.23
CA VAL A 134 9.27 -11.72 -4.41
C VAL A 134 7.80 -11.83 -4.02
N LEU A 135 7.50 -12.39 -2.85
CA LEU A 135 6.14 -12.41 -2.33
C LEU A 135 5.57 -10.99 -2.16
N PHE A 136 6.36 -10.07 -1.58
CA PHE A 136 6.02 -8.65 -1.50
C PHE A 136 5.72 -8.09 -2.90
N TYR A 137 6.62 -8.31 -3.87
CA TYR A 137 6.48 -7.79 -5.23
C TYR A 137 5.21 -8.32 -5.91
N VAL A 138 4.92 -9.61 -5.76
CA VAL A 138 3.70 -10.23 -6.32
C VAL A 138 2.45 -9.58 -5.74
N PHE A 139 2.34 -9.42 -4.42
CA PHE A 139 1.19 -8.73 -3.83
C PHE A 139 1.14 -7.25 -4.23
N PHE A 140 2.30 -6.59 -4.29
CA PHE A 140 2.44 -5.18 -4.62
C PHE A 140 1.95 -4.85 -6.03
N GLU A 141 2.27 -5.70 -7.01
CA GLU A 141 1.80 -5.59 -8.40
C GLU A 141 0.37 -6.11 -8.58
N ALA A 142 0.03 -7.26 -7.96
CA ALA A 142 -1.32 -7.81 -8.05
C ALA A 142 -2.37 -6.84 -7.52
N SER A 143 -2.02 -6.04 -6.50
CA SER A 143 -2.91 -5.02 -5.94
C SER A 143 -3.32 -3.92 -6.92
N LEU A 144 -2.55 -3.71 -8.00
CA LEU A 144 -2.88 -2.75 -9.06
C LEU A 144 -4.07 -3.22 -9.90
N ILE A 145 -4.27 -4.54 -10.03
CA ILE A 145 -5.30 -5.11 -10.91
C ILE A 145 -6.71 -4.75 -10.41
N PRO A 146 -7.10 -5.02 -9.14
CA PRO A 146 -8.41 -4.59 -8.65
C PRO A 146 -8.60 -3.08 -8.77
N MET A 147 -7.60 -2.28 -8.41
CA MET A 147 -7.71 -0.82 -8.46
C MET A 147 -7.91 -0.29 -9.88
N TYR A 148 -7.15 -0.83 -10.85
CA TYR A 148 -7.31 -0.52 -12.27
C TYR A 148 -8.73 -0.81 -12.75
N ILE A 149 -9.29 -1.98 -12.39
CA ILE A 149 -10.67 -2.36 -12.75
C ILE A 149 -11.68 -1.45 -12.05
N ILE A 150 -11.48 -1.13 -10.76
CA ILE A 150 -12.37 -0.27 -9.98
C ILE A 150 -12.50 1.11 -10.64
N ILE A 151 -11.38 1.72 -11.03
CA ILE A 151 -11.39 3.01 -11.76
C ILE A 151 -12.01 2.81 -13.14
N GLY A 152 -11.52 1.85 -13.93
CA GLY A 152 -11.92 1.70 -15.34
C GLY A 152 -13.38 1.34 -15.56
N VAL A 153 -14.02 0.62 -14.63
CA VAL A 153 -15.42 0.16 -14.77
C VAL A 153 -16.42 1.09 -14.07
N TRP A 154 -16.12 1.54 -12.85
CA TRP A 154 -17.05 2.35 -12.03
C TRP A 154 -16.64 3.82 -11.90
N GLY A 155 -15.57 4.24 -12.55
CA GLY A 155 -15.14 5.63 -12.53
C GLY A 155 -16.01 6.56 -13.37
N GLY A 156 -15.60 7.83 -13.37
CA GLY A 156 -16.22 8.94 -14.10
C GLY A 156 -15.95 8.97 -15.61
N PRO A 157 -16.19 10.12 -16.27
CA PRO A 157 -16.11 10.25 -17.72
C PRO A 157 -14.74 9.93 -18.32
N ASN A 158 -13.63 10.30 -17.67
CA ASN A 158 -12.26 10.04 -18.18
C ASN A 158 -11.61 8.82 -17.53
N ARG A 159 -12.41 7.93 -16.93
CA ARG A 159 -11.93 6.75 -16.19
C ARG A 159 -10.92 5.89 -16.92
N VAL A 160 -11.04 5.73 -18.24
CA VAL A 160 -10.12 4.91 -19.02
C VAL A 160 -8.73 5.53 -19.02
N TYR A 161 -8.64 6.83 -19.34
CA TYR A 161 -7.37 7.57 -19.30
C TYR A 161 -6.75 7.53 -17.89
N ALA A 162 -7.55 7.80 -16.85
CA ALA A 162 -7.07 7.78 -15.48
C ALA A 162 -6.56 6.41 -15.03
N ALA A 163 -7.30 5.33 -15.35
CA ALA A 163 -6.91 3.97 -15.02
C ALA A 163 -5.60 3.56 -15.72
N PHE A 164 -5.47 3.84 -17.02
CA PHE A 164 -4.24 3.56 -17.77
C PHE A 164 -3.05 4.39 -17.27
N LYS A 165 -3.26 5.68 -16.99
CA LYS A 165 -2.21 6.55 -16.45
C LYS A 165 -1.73 6.05 -15.08
N PHE A 166 -2.66 5.74 -14.17
CA PHE A 166 -2.36 5.13 -12.87
C PHE A 166 -1.53 3.85 -13.01
N PHE A 167 -2.00 2.92 -13.85
CA PHE A 167 -1.37 1.63 -14.03
C PHE A 167 0.05 1.77 -14.63
N LEU A 168 0.21 2.56 -15.69
CA LEU A 168 1.51 2.74 -16.34
C LEU A 168 2.52 3.47 -15.46
N TYR A 169 2.10 4.51 -14.74
CA TYR A 169 2.99 5.21 -13.80
C TYR A 169 3.53 4.24 -12.75
N THR A 170 2.63 3.49 -12.11
CA THR A 170 2.99 2.59 -11.01
C THR A 170 3.79 1.37 -11.47
N LEU A 171 3.44 0.78 -12.62
CA LEU A 171 4.16 -0.35 -13.20
C LEU A 171 5.58 0.02 -13.64
N LEU A 172 5.76 1.17 -14.30
CA LEU A 172 7.09 1.58 -14.76
C LEU A 172 8.08 1.74 -13.59
N GLY A 173 7.61 2.29 -12.48
CA GLY A 173 8.42 2.40 -11.26
C GLY A 173 8.78 1.03 -10.67
N SER A 174 7.81 0.11 -10.61
CA SER A 174 8.03 -1.20 -9.99
C SER A 174 8.92 -2.14 -10.81
N LEU A 175 9.01 -1.98 -12.12
CA LEU A 175 9.95 -2.76 -12.94
C LEU A 175 11.42 -2.53 -12.53
N LEU A 176 11.79 -1.32 -12.14
CA LEU A 176 13.13 -1.04 -11.61
C LEU A 176 13.35 -1.71 -10.24
N MET A 177 12.31 -1.77 -9.40
CA MET A 177 12.38 -2.52 -8.15
C MET A 177 12.68 -4.01 -8.42
N LEU A 178 12.04 -4.63 -9.42
CA LEU A 178 12.30 -6.03 -9.76
C LEU A 178 13.78 -6.29 -10.12
N ILE A 179 14.41 -5.38 -10.86
CA ILE A 179 15.85 -5.46 -11.17
C ILE A 179 16.68 -5.44 -9.88
N SER A 180 16.35 -4.55 -8.93
CA SER A 180 17.00 -4.49 -7.62
C SER A 180 16.83 -5.79 -6.83
N LEU A 181 15.65 -6.43 -6.87
CA LEU A 181 15.41 -7.70 -6.17
C LEU A 181 16.30 -8.82 -6.73
N ILE A 182 16.45 -8.88 -8.06
CA ILE A 182 17.32 -9.86 -8.73
C ILE A 182 18.79 -9.62 -8.34
N TYR A 183 19.24 -8.36 -8.33
CA TYR A 183 20.59 -8.02 -7.89
C TYR A 183 20.85 -8.48 -6.45
N LEU A 184 19.94 -8.15 -5.53
CA LEU A 184 20.07 -8.52 -4.12
C LEU A 184 20.02 -10.04 -3.89
N PHE A 185 19.25 -10.77 -4.70
CA PHE A 185 19.25 -12.23 -4.69
C PHE A 185 20.62 -12.80 -5.06
N LEU A 186 21.29 -12.25 -6.08
CA LEU A 186 22.61 -12.71 -6.48
C LEU A 186 23.67 -12.39 -5.43
N GLU A 187 23.65 -11.16 -4.88
CA GLU A 187 24.59 -10.73 -3.85
C GLU A 187 24.40 -11.44 -2.51
N SER A 188 23.18 -11.87 -2.19
CA SER A 188 22.89 -12.62 -0.95
C SER A 188 23.24 -14.10 -1.01
N GLY A 189 23.71 -14.60 -2.16
CA GLY A 189 23.94 -16.03 -2.38
C GLY A 189 22.64 -16.82 -2.58
N GLY A 190 21.57 -16.16 -3.03
CA GLY A 190 20.32 -16.81 -3.43
C GLY A 190 19.19 -16.72 -2.41
N SER A 191 19.09 -15.63 -1.65
CA SER A 191 17.98 -15.37 -0.72
C SER A 191 17.12 -14.18 -1.16
N PHE A 192 15.80 -14.33 -1.03
CA PHE A 192 14.80 -13.26 -1.13
C PHE A 192 14.26 -12.81 0.23
N ASN A 193 14.77 -13.35 1.34
CA ASN A 193 14.37 -12.93 2.67
C ASN A 193 14.96 -11.55 2.98
N LEU A 194 14.09 -10.60 3.34
CA LEU A 194 14.50 -9.24 3.68
C LEU A 194 15.49 -9.18 4.84
N ILE A 195 15.37 -10.09 5.81
CA ILE A 195 16.26 -10.14 6.97
C ILE A 195 17.70 -10.42 6.54
N ASP A 196 17.88 -11.30 5.55
CA ASP A 196 19.20 -11.60 5.00
C ASP A 196 19.77 -10.37 4.27
N TRP A 197 18.91 -9.62 3.57
CA TRP A 197 19.30 -8.40 2.87
C TRP A 197 19.74 -7.27 3.79
N TYR A 198 19.13 -7.13 4.97
CA TYR A 198 19.55 -6.13 5.96
C TYR A 198 20.95 -6.40 6.51
N MET A 199 21.43 -7.65 6.40
CA MET A 199 22.76 -8.05 6.86
C MET A 199 23.83 -7.99 5.75
N LEU A 200 23.44 -7.69 4.50
CA LEU A 200 24.39 -7.61 3.39
C LEU A 200 25.32 -6.41 3.51
N LYS A 201 26.60 -6.66 3.31
CA LYS A 201 27.63 -5.62 3.27
C LYS A 201 27.83 -5.13 1.84
N LEU A 202 26.98 -4.19 1.43
CA LEU A 202 27.03 -3.58 0.11
C LEU A 202 27.94 -2.36 0.09
N GLY A 203 28.77 -2.23 -0.94
CA GLY A 203 29.53 -1.00 -1.17
C GLY A 203 28.63 0.20 -1.50
N MET A 204 29.16 1.42 -1.37
CA MET A 204 28.40 2.66 -1.59
C MET A 204 27.77 2.75 -2.98
N LYS A 205 28.50 2.36 -4.04
CA LYS A 205 27.97 2.44 -5.42
C LYS A 205 26.73 1.55 -5.62
N PRO A 206 26.75 0.24 -5.28
CA PRO A 206 25.53 -0.58 -5.25
C PRO A 206 24.41 0.02 -4.41
N GLN A 207 24.70 0.50 -3.19
CA GLN A 207 23.67 1.11 -2.33
C GLN A 207 23.01 2.32 -2.99
N ILE A 208 23.78 3.21 -3.65
CA ILE A 208 23.23 4.38 -4.37
C ILE A 208 22.31 3.92 -5.51
N LEU A 209 22.72 2.94 -6.31
CA LEU A 209 21.92 2.45 -7.43
C LEU A 209 20.62 1.78 -6.95
N LEU A 210 20.70 0.96 -5.90
CA LEU A 210 19.54 0.34 -5.26
C LEU A 210 18.61 1.39 -4.68
N PHE A 211 19.17 2.39 -3.98
CA PHE A 211 18.40 3.50 -3.42
C PHE A 211 17.65 4.25 -4.52
N LEU A 212 18.30 4.60 -5.62
CA LEU A 212 17.66 5.31 -6.74
C LEU A 212 16.58 4.45 -7.43
N ALA A 213 16.82 3.14 -7.59
CA ALA A 213 15.82 2.23 -8.16
C ALA A 213 14.58 2.12 -7.25
N PHE A 214 14.79 1.95 -5.93
CA PHE A 214 13.71 1.96 -4.95
C PHE A 214 13.02 3.33 -4.86
N LEU A 215 13.77 4.43 -4.96
CA LEU A 215 13.23 5.78 -5.01
C LEU A 215 12.24 5.92 -6.15
N VAL A 216 12.59 5.50 -7.38
CA VAL A 216 11.66 5.59 -8.51
C VAL A 216 10.40 4.75 -8.27
N ALA A 217 10.53 3.53 -7.75
CA ALA A 217 9.38 2.66 -7.47
C ALA A 217 8.45 3.24 -6.39
N PHE A 218 9.01 3.69 -5.27
CA PHE A 218 8.24 4.15 -4.13
C PHE A 218 7.80 5.61 -4.24
N ALA A 219 8.58 6.48 -4.87
CA ALA A 219 8.20 7.88 -5.11
C ALA A 219 6.92 8.01 -5.93
N VAL A 220 6.73 7.13 -6.92
CA VAL A 220 5.49 7.10 -7.70
C VAL A 220 4.31 6.73 -6.80
N LYS A 221 4.44 5.75 -5.89
CA LYS A 221 3.36 5.35 -4.97
C LYS A 221 3.14 6.29 -3.78
N VAL A 222 4.14 7.05 -3.33
CA VAL A 222 4.01 8.13 -2.31
C VAL A 222 3.55 9.47 -2.91
N PRO A 223 3.14 9.46 -4.18
CA PRO A 223 3.27 10.57 -5.15
C PRO A 223 4.20 11.72 -4.74
N MET A 224 5.50 11.48 -4.72
CA MET A 224 6.47 12.56 -4.52
C MET A 224 6.54 13.49 -5.73
N TRP A 225 6.90 14.76 -5.50
CA TRP A 225 7.29 15.63 -6.60
C TRP A 225 8.61 15.12 -7.23
N PRO A 226 8.72 15.04 -8.58
CA PRO A 226 7.79 15.51 -9.62
C PRO A 226 6.81 14.45 -10.17
N VAL A 227 6.84 13.21 -9.68
CA VAL A 227 6.10 12.04 -10.24
C VAL A 227 4.69 11.82 -9.67
N HIS A 228 4.02 12.90 -9.26
CA HIS A 228 2.75 12.87 -8.51
C HIS A 228 1.50 13.03 -9.37
N THR A 229 1.65 13.40 -10.65
CA THR A 229 0.55 13.89 -11.51
C THR A 229 -0.50 12.83 -11.87
N TRP A 230 -0.25 11.56 -11.60
CA TRP A 230 -1.24 10.50 -11.78
C TRP A 230 -2.31 10.51 -10.68
N LEU A 231 -1.97 10.94 -9.47
CA LEU A 231 -2.83 10.82 -8.30
C LEU A 231 -4.09 11.71 -8.40
N PRO A 232 -4.00 13.01 -8.76
CA PRO A 232 -5.21 13.83 -8.88
C PRO A 232 -6.18 13.32 -9.95
N ASP A 233 -5.66 12.88 -11.10
CA ASP A 233 -6.49 12.32 -12.18
C ASP A 233 -7.18 11.02 -11.73
N ALA A 234 -6.45 10.16 -11.01
CA ALA A 234 -7.01 8.91 -10.48
C ALA A 234 -8.12 9.18 -9.45
N HIS A 235 -7.94 10.13 -8.53
CA HIS A 235 -8.94 10.44 -7.50
C HIS A 235 -10.22 11.08 -8.04
N VAL A 236 -10.08 11.97 -9.03
CA VAL A 236 -11.25 12.64 -9.65
C VAL A 236 -12.15 11.61 -10.31
N GLU A 237 -11.53 10.68 -11.05
CA GLU A 237 -12.26 9.70 -11.83
C GLU A 237 -12.64 8.46 -11.02
N ALA A 238 -11.99 8.15 -9.90
CA ALA A 238 -12.36 7.00 -9.08
C ALA A 238 -13.75 7.15 -8.43
N PRO A 239 -14.50 6.04 -8.29
CA PRO A 239 -15.70 6.03 -7.45
C PRO A 239 -15.32 6.34 -5.99
N THR A 240 -16.28 6.77 -5.18
CA THR A 240 -16.06 7.18 -3.77
C THR A 240 -15.21 6.18 -2.98
N GLY A 241 -15.61 4.90 -2.98
CA GLY A 241 -14.84 3.84 -2.32
C GLY A 241 -13.43 3.65 -2.88
N GLY A 242 -13.23 3.89 -4.18
CA GLY A 242 -11.91 3.82 -4.82
C GLY A 242 -10.98 4.94 -4.33
N SER A 243 -11.49 6.17 -4.27
CA SER A 243 -10.74 7.30 -3.71
C SER A 243 -10.40 7.11 -2.24
N VAL A 244 -11.32 6.55 -1.46
CA VAL A 244 -11.08 6.20 -0.05
C VAL A 244 -9.91 5.22 0.08
N VAL A 245 -9.90 4.09 -0.64
CA VAL A 245 -8.81 3.10 -0.52
C VAL A 245 -7.48 3.63 -1.08
N LEU A 246 -7.53 4.33 -2.22
CA LEU A 246 -6.36 5.00 -2.79
C LEU A 246 -5.70 5.87 -1.72
N ALA A 247 -6.47 6.80 -1.14
CA ALA A 247 -5.97 7.79 -0.19
C ALA A 247 -5.56 7.17 1.15
N ALA A 248 -6.40 6.29 1.69
CA ALA A 248 -6.25 5.76 3.04
C ALA A 248 -5.10 4.74 3.13
N ILE A 249 -4.95 3.88 2.11
CA ILE A 249 -4.06 2.72 2.17
C ILE A 249 -2.99 2.77 1.07
N MET A 250 -3.34 2.96 -0.20
CA MET A 250 -2.37 2.76 -1.29
C MET A 250 -1.17 3.72 -1.23
N LEU A 251 -1.40 4.98 -0.83
CA LEU A 251 -0.31 5.94 -0.64
C LEU A 251 0.70 5.49 0.44
N LYS A 252 0.28 4.68 1.41
CA LYS A 252 1.13 4.23 2.52
C LYS A 252 2.07 3.13 2.08
N LEU A 253 1.73 2.40 1.02
CA LEU A 253 2.56 1.31 0.48
C LEU A 253 3.92 1.81 0.01
N GLY A 254 3.98 2.99 -0.61
CA GLY A 254 5.26 3.56 -1.04
C GLY A 254 6.12 3.97 0.16
N ALA A 255 5.50 4.59 1.17
CA ALA A 255 6.19 5.02 2.39
C ALA A 255 6.68 3.81 3.21
N TYR A 256 5.84 2.77 3.31
CA TYR A 256 6.21 1.47 3.85
C TYR A 256 7.38 0.84 3.07
N GLY A 257 7.37 0.94 1.74
CA GLY A 257 8.47 0.51 0.88
C GLY A 257 9.81 1.19 1.22
N PHE A 258 9.82 2.49 1.49
CA PHE A 258 11.04 3.17 1.95
C PHE A 258 11.55 2.62 3.29
N LEU A 259 10.65 2.44 4.25
CA LEU A 259 11.00 1.91 5.58
C LEU A 259 11.46 0.45 5.55
N ARG A 260 10.92 -0.34 4.62
CA ARG A 260 11.13 -1.79 4.56
C ARG A 260 12.27 -2.20 3.64
N PHE A 261 12.42 -1.52 2.51
CA PHE A 261 13.43 -1.85 1.50
C PHE A 261 14.53 -0.80 1.48
N SER A 262 14.19 0.47 1.23
CA SER A 262 15.20 1.48 0.91
C SER A 262 16.18 1.74 2.07
N MET A 263 15.67 2.12 3.24
CA MET A 263 16.50 2.52 4.37
C MET A 263 17.31 1.36 4.99
N PRO A 264 16.73 0.17 5.25
CA PRO A 264 17.49 -0.92 5.87
C PRO A 264 18.47 -1.62 4.93
N ILE A 265 18.17 -1.70 3.62
CA ILE A 265 19.05 -2.38 2.64
C ILE A 265 20.18 -1.46 2.15
N ALA A 266 19.92 -0.15 2.05
CA ALA A 266 20.88 0.84 1.57
C ALA A 266 21.03 1.99 2.58
N PRO A 267 21.48 1.73 3.83
CA PRO A 267 21.51 2.73 4.89
C PRO A 267 22.47 3.89 4.59
N ASP A 268 23.68 3.59 4.09
CA ASP A 268 24.69 4.63 3.83
C ASP A 268 24.25 5.54 2.67
N ALA A 269 23.65 4.96 1.62
CA ALA A 269 23.09 5.73 0.52
C ALA A 269 21.87 6.56 0.96
N SER A 270 21.03 6.02 1.85
CA SER A 270 19.87 6.73 2.40
C SER A 270 20.28 7.97 3.21
N HIS A 271 21.35 7.87 4.01
CA HIS A 271 21.94 9.03 4.68
C HIS A 271 22.61 10.00 3.70
N THR A 272 23.35 9.50 2.72
CA THR A 272 24.05 10.33 1.71
C THR A 272 23.07 11.12 0.84
N LEU A 273 21.96 10.50 0.45
CA LEU A 273 20.92 11.09 -0.40
C LEU A 273 19.77 11.70 0.41
N ALA A 274 19.90 11.78 1.74
CA ALA A 274 18.91 12.43 2.60
C ALA A 274 18.60 13.88 2.18
N PRO A 275 19.59 14.73 1.81
CA PRO A 275 19.31 16.10 1.36
C PRO A 275 18.43 16.15 0.10
N LEU A 276 18.58 15.17 -0.81
CA LEU A 276 17.70 15.04 -1.98
C LEU A 276 16.26 14.76 -1.53
N MET A 277 16.06 13.77 -0.65
CA MET A 277 14.74 13.39 -0.16
C MET A 277 14.06 14.51 0.63
N ILE A 278 14.81 15.21 1.48
CA ILE A 278 14.34 16.38 2.22
C ILE A 278 13.93 17.48 1.24
N GLY A 279 14.76 17.78 0.24
CA GLY A 279 14.45 18.77 -0.79
C GLY A 279 13.16 18.45 -1.56
N LEU A 280 13.03 17.22 -2.06
CA LEU A 280 11.81 16.77 -2.75
C LEU A 280 10.57 16.84 -1.84
N SER A 281 10.73 16.48 -0.57
CA SER A 281 9.65 16.51 0.42
C SER A 281 9.19 17.94 0.73
N LEU A 282 10.12 18.88 0.91
CA LEU A 282 9.79 20.29 1.15
C LEU A 282 9.12 20.93 -0.06
N ILE A 283 9.58 20.61 -1.28
CA ILE A 283 8.90 21.02 -2.51
C ILE A 283 7.48 20.45 -2.53
N ALA A 284 7.30 19.16 -2.25
CA ALA A 284 5.97 18.57 -2.19
C ALA A 284 5.07 19.27 -1.15
N VAL A 285 5.54 19.52 0.07
CA VAL A 285 4.76 20.19 1.11
C VAL A 285 4.34 21.59 0.67
N ILE A 286 5.28 22.41 0.19
CA ILE A 286 5.06 23.83 -0.09
C ILE A 286 4.39 24.04 -1.45
N TYR A 287 5.03 23.59 -2.53
CA TYR A 287 4.56 23.83 -3.89
C TYR A 287 3.21 23.14 -4.14
N ILE A 288 3.08 21.86 -3.75
CA ILE A 288 1.80 21.16 -3.95
C ILE A 288 0.73 21.68 -2.99
N GLY A 289 1.10 22.18 -1.80
CA GLY A 289 0.20 22.92 -0.94
C GLY A 289 -0.41 24.14 -1.64
N PHE A 290 0.40 24.95 -2.33
CA PHE A 290 -0.12 26.06 -3.14
C PHE A 290 -0.96 25.60 -4.33
N VAL A 291 -0.58 24.50 -4.99
CA VAL A 291 -1.38 23.91 -6.08
C VAL A 291 -2.76 23.48 -5.57
N ALA A 292 -2.84 22.90 -4.36
CA ALA A 292 -4.10 22.49 -3.74
C ALA A 292 -5.05 23.69 -3.50
N LEU A 293 -4.52 24.82 -3.04
CA LEU A 293 -5.29 26.03 -2.74
C LEU A 293 -6.00 26.64 -3.96
N VAL A 294 -5.45 26.45 -5.16
CA VAL A 294 -6.01 26.99 -6.40
C VAL A 294 -6.92 25.99 -7.13
N GLN A 295 -7.14 24.79 -6.59
CA GLN A 295 -8.05 23.83 -7.20
C GLN A 295 -9.51 24.21 -6.96
N ALA A 296 -10.28 24.29 -8.04
CA ALA A 296 -11.73 24.47 -7.98
C ALA A 296 -12.50 23.16 -7.75
N ASP A 297 -11.91 22.02 -8.17
CA ASP A 297 -12.51 20.69 -7.98
C ASP A 297 -12.14 20.13 -6.60
N MET A 298 -13.16 19.73 -5.83
CA MET A 298 -12.97 19.30 -4.44
C MET A 298 -12.18 17.98 -4.34
N LYS A 299 -12.38 17.03 -5.27
CA LYS A 299 -11.61 15.78 -5.29
C LYS A 299 -10.15 16.05 -5.63
N LYS A 300 -9.86 16.97 -6.56
CA LYS A 300 -8.49 17.42 -6.84
C LYS A 300 -7.85 18.11 -5.65
N LEU A 301 -8.58 19.00 -4.98
CA LEU A 301 -8.10 19.69 -3.79
C LEU A 301 -7.66 18.69 -2.73
N ILE A 302 -8.50 17.70 -2.42
CA ILE A 302 -8.19 16.65 -1.44
C ILE A 302 -7.04 15.75 -1.92
N ALA A 303 -6.96 15.44 -3.22
CA ALA A 303 -5.85 14.66 -3.78
C ALA A 303 -4.51 15.40 -3.66
N TYR A 304 -4.47 16.70 -3.97
CA TYR A 304 -3.24 17.49 -3.83
C TYR A 304 -2.87 17.76 -2.37
N SER A 305 -3.85 17.97 -1.47
CA SER A 305 -3.55 18.05 -0.04
C SER A 305 -2.96 16.73 0.47
N SER A 306 -3.42 15.58 -0.04
CA SER A 306 -2.86 14.27 0.30
C SER A 306 -1.38 14.14 -0.09
N ILE A 307 -0.99 14.67 -1.26
CA ILE A 307 0.41 14.72 -1.70
C ILE A 307 1.26 15.55 -0.74
N SER A 308 0.78 16.73 -0.34
CA SER A 308 1.46 17.60 0.64
C SER A 308 1.64 16.90 1.99
N HIS A 309 0.59 16.24 2.51
CA HIS A 309 0.66 15.47 3.75
C HIS A 309 1.63 14.30 3.69
N MET A 310 1.69 13.56 2.57
CA MET A 310 2.67 12.50 2.39
C MET A 310 4.10 13.04 2.23
N GLY A 311 4.27 14.29 1.80
CA GLY A 311 5.56 14.98 1.84
C GLY A 311 6.11 15.13 3.26
N PHE A 312 5.26 15.34 4.28
CA PHE A 312 5.71 15.32 5.67
C PHE A 312 6.18 13.93 6.13
N VAL A 313 5.58 12.86 5.58
CA VAL A 313 5.97 11.48 5.90
C VAL A 313 7.38 11.20 5.40
N THR A 314 7.67 11.50 4.13
CA THR A 314 9.02 11.30 3.58
C THR A 314 10.04 12.22 4.23
N LEU A 315 9.67 13.45 4.59
CA LEU A 315 10.52 14.35 5.36
C LEU A 315 10.88 13.72 6.71
N GLY A 316 9.89 13.26 7.47
CA GLY A 316 10.08 12.70 8.81
C GLY A 316 10.96 11.44 8.83
N PHE A 317 10.91 10.63 7.77
CA PHE A 317 11.81 9.48 7.61
C PHE A 317 13.26 9.89 7.36
N PHE A 318 13.49 10.81 6.43
CA PHE A 318 14.84 11.14 5.94
C PHE A 318 15.57 12.19 6.79
N ILE A 319 14.97 12.68 7.88
CA ILE A 319 15.69 13.43 8.92
C ILE A 319 16.40 12.52 9.93
N PHE A 320 16.18 11.19 9.87
CA PHE A 320 16.84 10.19 10.72
C PHE A 320 16.80 10.51 12.21
N ASN A 321 15.66 11.06 12.66
CA ASN A 321 15.37 11.33 14.06
C ASN A 321 14.19 10.45 14.49
N GLN A 322 14.27 9.84 15.66
CA GLN A 322 13.21 9.00 16.21
C GLN A 322 11.84 9.70 16.22
N LEU A 323 11.77 10.95 16.73
CA LEU A 323 10.53 11.74 16.71
C LEU A 323 10.04 12.03 15.29
N GLY A 324 10.97 12.13 14.34
CA GLY A 324 10.67 12.29 12.92
C GLY A 324 9.96 11.08 12.33
N VAL A 325 10.51 9.89 12.58
CA VAL A 325 9.94 8.62 12.10
C VAL A 325 8.59 8.37 12.78
N GLU A 326 8.50 8.53 14.10
CA GLU A 326 7.24 8.39 14.85
C GLU A 326 6.17 9.38 14.36
N GLY A 327 6.54 10.64 14.15
CA GLY A 327 5.64 11.65 13.59
C GLY A 327 5.17 11.31 12.17
N ALA A 328 6.06 10.78 11.32
CA ALA A 328 5.69 10.32 9.98
C ALA A 328 4.75 9.10 10.02
N LEU A 329 4.96 8.15 10.95
CA LEU A 329 4.05 7.02 11.17
C LEU A 329 2.66 7.50 11.62
N VAL A 330 2.60 8.42 12.59
CA VAL A 330 1.34 9.02 13.04
C VAL A 330 0.65 9.77 11.90
N GLN A 331 1.40 10.53 11.09
CA GLN A 331 0.87 11.25 9.95
C GLN A 331 0.26 10.29 8.91
N MET A 332 0.89 9.14 8.64
CA MET A 332 0.32 8.13 7.74
C MET A 332 -1.01 7.58 8.24
N ILE A 333 -1.11 7.23 9.52
CA ILE A 333 -2.34 6.71 10.12
C ILE A 333 -3.42 7.79 10.17
N SER A 334 -3.07 8.99 10.66
CA SER A 334 -3.96 10.16 10.73
C SER A 334 -4.52 10.52 9.36
N HIS A 335 -3.65 10.66 8.36
CA HIS A 335 -4.07 10.87 6.98
C HIS A 335 -4.97 9.73 6.49
N GLY A 336 -4.68 8.48 6.85
CA GLY A 336 -5.52 7.32 6.56
C GLY A 336 -6.99 7.56 6.88
N PHE A 337 -7.27 7.99 8.11
CA PHE A 337 -8.63 8.30 8.57
C PHE A 337 -9.18 9.59 7.99
N ILE A 338 -8.41 10.69 8.02
CA ILE A 338 -8.89 12.02 7.61
C ILE A 338 -9.20 12.04 6.11
N SER A 339 -8.30 11.51 5.27
CA SER A 339 -8.53 11.49 3.82
C SER A 339 -9.70 10.58 3.44
N ALA A 340 -9.85 9.42 4.10
CA ALA A 340 -11.03 8.56 3.91
C ALA A 340 -12.32 9.30 4.24
N ALA A 341 -12.38 9.99 5.38
CA ALA A 341 -13.55 10.78 5.77
C ALA A 341 -13.84 11.91 4.79
N MET A 342 -12.81 12.67 4.37
CA MET A 342 -12.98 13.74 3.39
C MET A 342 -13.52 13.23 2.06
N PHE A 343 -12.95 12.13 1.52
CA PHE A 343 -13.41 11.55 0.26
C PHE A 343 -14.80 10.91 0.34
N LEU A 344 -15.27 10.50 1.51
CA LEU A 344 -16.67 10.05 1.68
C LEU A 344 -17.67 11.21 1.66
N CYS A 345 -17.25 12.41 2.04
CA CYS A 345 -18.12 13.59 2.07
C CYS A 345 -18.35 14.22 0.69
N VAL A 346 -17.60 13.84 -0.36
CA VAL A 346 -17.58 14.48 -1.68
C VAL A 346 -17.89 13.52 -2.82
#